data_AF-A0AAN9BX77-F1
#
_entry.id   AF-A0AAN9BX77-F1
#
_cell.length_a   1.000
_cell.length_b   1.000
_cell.length_c   1.000
_cell.angle_alpha   90.00
_cell.angle_beta   90.00
_cell.angle_gamma   90.00
#
_symmetry.space_group_name_H-M   'P 1'
#
loop_
_entity.id
_entity.type
_entity.pdbx_description
1 polymer ?
#
loop_
_entity_poly.entity_id
_entity_poly.type
_entity_poly.pdbx_seq_one_letter_code
_entity_poly.pdbx_strand_id
1 'polypeptide(L)'
;MSHSKMMQQFLGLLYVLFLTEWMNTAYARRSVRRLCKNEIDLMSDEGVRIEPVERSHVELQLADQNVRNRNAIRFEFRTNAENGILFYGRSQAVPWELVALRLLSGDLHYKIHCSTLSADVLFPHSQKLNDGKWHTVVVRYRRGGLKTQIEVDGIRDTKTYEVSCDRMTSLVFGGVSPHDRNLVYERLGKVPHYDGCIRRVSIPTALRSPPKYYAISICEH
;
A
#
# COMPACT_ATOMS: atom_id res chain seq x y z
N MET A 1 -71.34 23.69 26.23
CA MET A 1 -69.91 24.04 26.39
C MET A 1 -69.16 22.80 26.89
N SER A 2 -67.92 22.59 26.44
CA SER A 2 -66.96 21.63 27.03
C SER A 2 -66.98 20.15 26.57
N HIS A 3 -66.90 19.87 25.27
CA HIS A 3 -66.30 18.59 24.82
C HIS A 3 -65.49 18.71 23.50
N SER A 4 -65.81 19.66 22.63
CA SER A 4 -65.10 19.83 21.35
C SER A 4 -63.75 20.57 21.44
N LYS A 5 -63.51 21.39 22.49
CA LYS A 5 -62.25 22.17 22.61
C LYS A 5 -61.08 21.36 23.18
N MET A 6 -61.35 20.27 23.89
CA MET A 6 -60.32 19.44 24.54
C MET A 6 -59.63 18.51 23.53
N MET A 7 -60.36 18.00 22.53
CA MET A 7 -59.80 17.08 21.54
C MET A 7 -58.84 17.77 20.55
N GLN A 8 -59.04 19.07 20.27
CA GLN A 8 -58.14 19.85 19.41
C GLN A 8 -56.81 20.23 20.09
N GLN A 9 -56.77 20.35 21.42
CA GLN A 9 -55.51 20.64 22.15
C GLN A 9 -54.60 19.41 22.23
N PHE A 10 -55.16 18.20 22.38
CA PHE A 10 -54.37 16.96 22.43
C PHE A 10 -53.72 16.60 21.08
N LEU A 11 -54.42 16.84 19.96
CA LEU A 11 -53.87 16.64 18.62
C LEU A 11 -52.72 17.62 18.30
N GLY A 12 -52.79 18.86 18.79
CA GLY A 12 -51.72 19.85 18.62
C GLY A 12 -50.43 19.48 19.37
N LEU A 13 -50.55 19.00 20.60
CA LEU A 13 -49.39 18.57 21.42
C LEU A 13 -48.68 17.34 20.83
N LEU A 14 -49.44 16.36 20.33
CA LEU A 14 -48.87 15.21 19.62
C LEU A 14 -48.15 15.63 18.33
N TYR A 15 -48.69 16.58 17.56
CA TYR A 15 -48.06 17.08 16.34
C TYR A 15 -46.75 17.85 16.60
N VAL A 16 -46.70 18.65 17.68
CA VAL A 16 -45.48 19.36 18.09
C VAL A 16 -44.39 18.39 18.57
N LEU A 17 -44.75 17.36 19.34
CA LEU A 17 -43.80 16.32 19.78
C LEU A 17 -43.23 15.54 18.59
N PHE A 18 -44.07 15.14 17.64
CA PHE A 18 -43.64 14.47 16.41
C PHE A 18 -42.73 15.35 15.55
N LEU A 19 -43.01 16.66 15.43
CA LEU A 19 -42.14 17.59 14.72
C LEU A 19 -40.80 17.81 15.44
N THR A 20 -40.76 17.82 16.77
CA THR A 20 -39.49 17.94 17.51
C THR A 20 -38.62 16.68 17.41
N GLU A 21 -39.21 15.48 17.39
CA GLU A 21 -38.47 14.23 17.13
C GLU A 21 -37.95 14.16 15.69
N TRP A 22 -38.75 14.61 14.70
CA TRP A 22 -38.33 14.70 13.31
C TRP A 22 -37.25 15.76 13.08
N MET A 23 -37.35 16.92 13.72
CA MET A 23 -36.31 17.95 13.61
C MET A 23 -35.01 17.53 14.30
N ASN A 24 -35.06 16.84 15.45
CA ASN A 24 -33.87 16.30 16.11
C ASN A 24 -33.20 15.18 15.31
N THR A 25 -33.98 14.29 14.69
CA THR A 25 -33.43 13.22 13.81
C THR A 25 -32.92 13.76 12.48
N ALA A 26 -33.48 14.85 11.95
CA ALA A 26 -32.99 15.53 10.75
C ALA A 26 -31.73 16.39 11.02
N TYR A 27 -31.62 17.01 12.20
CA TYR A 27 -30.45 17.82 12.57
C TYR A 27 -29.23 16.96 12.96
N ALA A 28 -29.45 15.79 13.56
CA ALA A 28 -28.39 14.83 13.87
C ALA A 28 -27.81 14.11 12.63
N ARG A 29 -28.34 14.35 11.42
CA ARG A 29 -27.93 13.67 10.18
C ARG A 29 -27.08 14.52 9.24
N ARG A 30 -26.68 15.73 9.65
CA ARG A 30 -25.99 16.68 8.76
C ARG A 30 -24.51 16.98 9.09
N SER A 31 -23.91 16.30 10.08
CA SER A 31 -22.50 16.50 10.45
C SER A 31 -21.57 15.27 10.31
N VAL A 32 -22.05 14.13 9.80
CA VAL A 32 -21.20 12.92 9.64
C VAL A 32 -20.48 12.87 8.29
N ARG A 33 -20.90 13.66 7.28
CA ARG A 33 -20.31 13.65 5.93
C ARG A 33 -18.95 14.37 5.80
N ARG A 34 -18.44 15.02 6.86
CA ARG A 34 -17.16 15.76 6.82
C ARG A 34 -16.04 15.18 7.68
N LEU A 35 -16.24 14.01 8.31
CA LEU A 35 -15.25 13.37 9.18
C LEU A 35 -14.46 12.23 8.52
N CYS A 36 -14.71 11.90 7.25
CA CYS A 36 -13.93 10.92 6.48
C CYS A 36 -13.05 11.59 5.41
N LYS A 37 -12.41 12.73 5.73
CA LYS A 37 -11.66 13.50 4.70
C LYS A 37 -10.25 12.99 4.41
N ASN A 38 -9.80 11.93 5.09
CA ASN A 38 -8.53 11.29 4.80
C ASN A 38 -8.81 9.85 4.37
N GLU A 39 -9.05 9.65 3.09
CA GLU A 39 -9.08 8.29 2.52
C GLU A 39 -7.65 7.75 2.54
N ILE A 40 -7.43 6.59 3.17
CA ILE A 40 -6.13 5.92 3.20
C ILE A 40 -5.84 5.49 1.77
N ASP A 41 -4.83 6.11 1.15
CA ASP A 41 -4.45 5.82 -0.22
C ASP A 41 -2.93 5.80 -0.41
N LEU A 42 -2.39 4.61 -0.66
CA LEU A 42 -0.99 4.33 -0.98
C LEU A 42 -0.50 5.06 -2.24
N MET A 43 -1.40 5.37 -3.17
CA MET A 43 -1.08 6.08 -4.42
C MET A 43 -1.03 7.61 -4.22
N SER A 44 -1.54 8.14 -3.10
CA SER A 44 -1.62 9.58 -2.81
C SER A 44 -0.31 10.19 -2.30
N ASP A 45 -0.31 11.51 -2.12
CA ASP A 45 0.78 12.29 -1.49
C ASP A 45 0.91 12.06 0.02
N GLU A 46 -0.17 11.67 0.69
CA GLU A 46 -0.16 11.33 2.11
C GLU A 46 0.30 9.90 2.33
N GLY A 47 -0.06 9.01 1.40
CA GLY A 47 0.32 7.61 1.45
C GLY A 47 -0.24 6.91 2.68
N VAL A 48 0.53 5.93 3.15
CA VAL A 48 0.13 5.06 4.25
C VAL A 48 1.28 4.84 5.22
N ARG A 49 0.93 4.69 6.50
CA ARG A 49 1.80 4.26 7.58
C ARG A 49 1.67 2.75 7.76
N ILE A 50 2.80 2.06 7.64
CA ILE A 50 2.93 0.65 7.93
C ILE A 50 3.50 0.52 9.34
N GLU A 51 2.73 -0.05 10.26
CA GLU A 51 3.22 -0.45 11.58
C GLU A 51 3.92 -1.81 11.48
N PRO A 52 4.99 -2.07 12.26
CA PRO A 52 5.72 -3.35 12.22
C PRO A 52 4.97 -4.48 12.97
N VAL A 53 3.65 -4.54 12.83
CA VAL A 53 2.82 -5.59 13.43
C VAL A 53 2.54 -6.69 12.42
N GLU A 54 2.31 -7.89 12.94
CA GLU A 54 1.92 -9.02 12.10
C GLU A 54 0.66 -8.66 11.32
N ARG A 55 0.66 -8.96 10.01
CA ARG A 55 -0.41 -8.67 9.03
C ARG A 55 -0.44 -7.24 8.48
N SER A 56 0.43 -6.31 8.87
CA SER A 56 0.48 -4.99 8.22
C SER A 56 1.01 -5.09 6.79
N HIS A 57 0.17 -4.78 5.80
CA HIS A 57 0.55 -4.73 4.38
C HIS A 57 -0.56 -4.08 3.52
N VAL A 58 -0.19 -3.70 2.29
CA VAL A 58 -1.13 -3.31 1.23
C VAL A 58 -1.00 -4.25 0.05
N GLU A 59 -2.11 -4.80 -0.45
CA GLU A 59 -2.13 -5.69 -1.61
C GLU A 59 -2.73 -4.99 -2.84
N LEU A 60 -1.99 -5.04 -3.95
CA LEU A 60 -2.40 -4.55 -5.27
C LEU A 60 -2.61 -5.74 -6.21
N GLN A 61 -3.82 -5.87 -6.77
CA GLN A 61 -4.12 -6.90 -7.77
C GLN A 61 -3.97 -6.34 -9.18
N LEU A 62 -3.05 -6.90 -9.96
CA LEU A 62 -2.65 -6.35 -11.26
C LEU A 62 -3.58 -6.83 -12.39
N ALA A 63 -4.07 -5.92 -13.23
CA ALA A 63 -4.91 -6.27 -14.38
C ALA A 63 -4.11 -7.03 -15.44
N ASP A 64 -3.01 -6.42 -15.86
CA ASP A 64 -2.00 -7.03 -16.74
C ASP A 64 -0.94 -7.76 -15.90
N GLN A 65 -0.75 -9.05 -16.18
CA GLN A 65 0.24 -9.87 -15.49
C GLN A 65 1.67 -9.62 -16.01
N ASN A 66 1.81 -9.02 -17.21
CA ASN A 66 3.09 -8.73 -17.85
C ASN A 66 3.61 -7.33 -17.46
N VAL A 67 3.75 -7.08 -16.15
CA VAL A 67 4.22 -5.79 -15.60
C VAL A 67 5.56 -5.35 -16.22
N ARG A 68 6.38 -6.33 -16.61
CA ARG A 68 7.70 -6.16 -17.22
C ARG A 68 7.68 -5.41 -18.55
N ASN A 69 6.61 -5.55 -19.35
CA ASN A 69 6.50 -4.91 -20.66
C ASN A 69 6.17 -3.41 -20.55
N ARG A 70 6.13 -2.88 -19.33
CA ARG A 70 5.68 -1.53 -19.02
C ARG A 70 6.77 -0.77 -18.25
N ASN A 71 6.69 0.56 -18.20
CA ASN A 71 7.86 1.42 -17.96
C ASN A 71 8.59 1.21 -16.61
N ALA A 72 7.88 1.26 -15.47
CA ALA A 72 8.51 1.18 -14.14
C ALA A 72 7.50 0.99 -13.01
N ILE A 73 7.93 0.43 -11.88
CA ILE A 73 7.28 0.62 -10.58
C ILE A 73 8.01 1.76 -9.86
N ARG A 74 7.27 2.71 -9.31
CA ARG A 74 7.81 3.85 -8.54
C ARG A 74 7.07 4.00 -7.22
N PHE A 75 7.78 4.39 -6.17
CA PHE A 75 7.19 4.75 -4.88
C PHE A 75 8.16 5.60 -4.07
N GLU A 76 7.67 6.27 -3.03
CA GLU A 76 8.47 6.95 -2.03
C GLU A 76 8.32 6.24 -0.68
N PHE A 77 9.40 6.20 0.12
CA PHE A 77 9.37 5.66 1.47
C PHE A 77 10.17 6.52 2.46
N ARG A 78 9.83 6.43 3.75
CA ARG A 78 10.54 7.10 4.86
C ARG A 78 10.51 6.23 6.11
N THR A 79 11.66 6.00 6.74
CA THR A 79 11.79 5.19 7.96
C THR A 79 13.04 5.56 8.76
N ASN A 80 13.05 5.21 10.05
CA ASN A 80 14.26 5.13 10.88
C ASN A 80 14.69 3.68 11.15
N ALA A 81 13.84 2.70 10.81
CA ALA A 81 14.08 1.29 11.04
C ALA A 81 15.15 0.76 10.08
N GLU A 82 16.05 -0.06 10.62
CA GLU A 82 17.15 -0.64 9.87
C GLU A 82 16.71 -1.68 8.84
N ASN A 83 15.67 -2.44 9.17
CA ASN A 83 15.26 -3.61 8.41
C ASN A 83 13.76 -3.56 8.13
N GLY A 84 13.34 -4.02 6.96
CA GLY A 84 11.92 -4.11 6.61
C GLY A 84 11.68 -4.38 5.13
N ILE A 85 10.65 -5.15 4.81
CA ILE A 85 10.25 -5.40 3.41
C ILE A 85 9.45 -4.22 2.85
N LEU A 86 9.97 -3.56 1.82
CA LEU A 86 9.30 -2.43 1.17
C LEU A 86 8.19 -2.89 0.24
N PHE A 87 8.51 -3.84 -0.65
CA PHE A 87 7.51 -4.52 -1.46
C PHE A 87 8.01 -5.88 -1.95
N TYR A 88 7.09 -6.77 -2.31
CA TYR A 88 7.37 -7.92 -3.16
C TYR A 88 6.29 -8.13 -4.23
N GLY A 89 6.70 -8.71 -5.36
CA GLY A 89 5.81 -9.20 -6.38
C GLY A 89 5.72 -10.72 -6.33
N ARG A 90 4.51 -11.27 -6.55
CA ARG A 90 4.28 -12.71 -6.64
C ARG A 90 3.44 -13.11 -7.84
N SER A 91 3.67 -14.33 -8.32
CA SER A 91 2.85 -14.97 -9.34
C SER A 91 1.97 -16.05 -8.75
N GLN A 92 0.70 -16.09 -9.14
CA GLN A 92 -0.14 -17.26 -8.90
C GLN A 92 0.18 -18.42 -9.86
N ALA A 93 0.65 -18.10 -11.07
CA ALA A 93 1.00 -19.11 -12.08
C ALA A 93 2.36 -19.77 -11.80
N VAL A 94 3.29 -19.03 -11.20
CA VAL A 94 4.63 -19.51 -10.85
C VAL A 94 4.93 -19.19 -9.38
N PRO A 95 4.35 -19.95 -8.41
CA PRO A 95 4.32 -19.56 -7.00
C PRO A 95 5.69 -19.46 -6.32
N TRP A 96 6.72 -20.04 -6.91
CA TRP A 96 8.08 -19.98 -6.37
C TRP A 96 8.87 -18.74 -6.83
N GLU A 97 8.42 -18.06 -7.89
CA GLU A 97 9.05 -16.83 -8.38
C GLU A 97 8.69 -15.63 -7.51
N LEU A 98 9.70 -14.83 -7.19
CA LEU A 98 9.58 -13.67 -6.31
C LEU A 98 10.60 -12.60 -6.68
N VAL A 99 10.14 -11.35 -6.72
CA VAL A 99 11.01 -10.17 -6.68
C VAL A 99 10.65 -9.34 -5.47
N ALA A 100 11.62 -8.80 -4.75
CA ALA A 100 11.35 -8.00 -3.56
C ALA A 100 12.40 -6.90 -3.34
N LEU A 101 11.96 -5.76 -2.83
CA LEU A 101 12.83 -4.77 -2.22
C LEU A 101 12.69 -4.82 -0.71
N ARG A 102 13.84 -4.75 -0.02
CA ARG A 102 13.90 -4.67 1.44
C ARG A 102 15.04 -3.76 1.89
N LEU A 103 14.92 -3.27 3.10
CA LEU A 103 16.04 -2.69 3.83
C LEU A 103 16.74 -3.77 4.66
N LEU A 104 18.07 -3.75 4.63
CA LEU A 104 18.94 -4.48 5.55
C LEU A 104 19.96 -3.51 6.13
N SER A 105 19.95 -3.29 7.44
CA SER A 105 20.84 -2.33 8.09
C SER A 105 20.88 -0.97 7.40
N GLY A 106 19.71 -0.50 6.95
CA GLY A 106 19.54 0.77 6.22
C GLY A 106 19.89 0.75 4.73
N ASP A 107 20.41 -0.35 4.20
CA ASP A 107 20.75 -0.48 2.78
C ASP A 107 19.59 -1.07 1.98
N LEU A 108 19.40 -0.59 0.74
CA LEU A 108 18.40 -1.15 -0.17
C LEU A 108 18.91 -2.42 -0.85
N HIS A 109 18.18 -3.50 -0.65
CA HIS A 109 18.43 -4.79 -1.28
C HIS A 109 17.31 -5.16 -2.24
N TYR A 110 17.69 -5.62 -3.44
CA TYR A 110 16.80 -6.17 -4.45
C TYR A 110 16.98 -7.68 -4.55
N LYS A 111 16.03 -8.41 -4.00
CA LYS A 111 15.95 -9.86 -4.15
C LYS A 111 15.29 -10.19 -5.47
N ILE A 112 15.96 -11.03 -6.25
CA ILE A 112 15.44 -11.63 -7.47
C ILE A 112 15.50 -13.14 -7.25
N HIS A 113 14.36 -13.80 -7.42
CA HIS A 113 14.28 -15.24 -7.47
C HIS A 113 13.35 -15.62 -8.61
N CYS A 114 13.91 -15.67 -9.82
CA CYS A 114 13.23 -16.01 -11.06
C CYS A 114 13.91 -17.20 -11.73
N SER A 115 13.25 -17.78 -12.73
CA SER A 115 13.78 -18.89 -13.54
C SER A 115 15.21 -18.69 -14.05
N THR A 116 15.57 -17.48 -14.45
CA THR A 116 16.91 -17.19 -15.00
C THR A 116 17.92 -16.72 -13.98
N LEU A 117 17.49 -16.24 -12.81
CA LEU A 117 18.37 -15.60 -11.83
C LEU A 117 17.83 -15.74 -10.42
N SER A 118 18.69 -16.21 -9.52
CA SER A 118 18.50 -16.09 -8.07
C SER A 118 19.65 -15.25 -7.51
N ALA A 119 19.34 -14.03 -7.06
CA ALA A 119 20.31 -13.07 -6.55
C ALA A 119 19.72 -12.22 -5.42
N ASP A 120 20.57 -11.76 -4.52
CA ASP A 120 20.27 -10.70 -3.56
C ASP A 120 21.26 -9.56 -3.83
N VAL A 121 20.74 -8.46 -4.35
CA VAL A 121 21.54 -7.38 -4.90
C VAL A 121 21.49 -6.19 -3.97
N LEU A 122 22.65 -5.79 -3.43
CA LEU A 122 22.81 -4.51 -2.77
C LEU A 122 22.82 -3.39 -3.81
N PHE A 123 21.94 -2.41 -3.66
CA PHE A 123 21.98 -1.19 -4.47
C PHE A 123 23.19 -0.34 -4.03
N PRO A 124 24.06 0.08 -4.97
CA PRO A 124 25.30 0.78 -4.65
C PRO A 124 25.04 2.25 -4.30
N HIS A 125 24.58 2.51 -3.08
CA HIS A 125 24.40 3.86 -2.54
C HIS A 125 25.42 4.15 -1.44
N SER A 126 25.87 5.40 -1.32
CA SER A 126 26.85 5.82 -0.31
C SER A 126 26.21 6.16 1.04
N GLN A 127 24.89 6.37 1.08
CA GLN A 127 24.15 6.76 2.28
C GLN A 127 23.10 5.71 2.64
N LYS A 128 22.88 5.54 3.93
CA LYS A 128 21.77 4.73 4.45
C LYS A 128 20.44 5.41 4.16
N LEU A 129 19.40 4.61 3.90
CA LEU A 129 18.07 5.10 3.53
C LEU A 129 17.07 5.07 4.69
N ASN A 130 17.54 4.78 5.90
CA ASN A 130 16.75 4.85 7.13
C ASN A 130 17.07 6.11 7.94
N ASP A 131 17.26 7.25 7.27
CA ASP A 131 17.65 8.52 7.87
C ASP A 131 16.45 9.41 8.28
N GLY A 132 15.24 8.84 8.24
CA GLY A 132 14.01 9.56 8.53
C GLY A 132 13.58 10.55 7.45
N LYS A 133 14.17 10.52 6.24
CA LYS A 133 13.73 11.34 5.09
C LYS A 133 13.02 10.51 4.03
N TRP A 134 12.36 11.22 3.13
CA TRP A 134 11.72 10.61 1.97
C TRP A 134 12.75 10.23 0.92
N HIS A 135 12.79 8.96 0.56
CA HIS A 135 13.56 8.43 -0.56
C HIS A 135 12.63 7.96 -1.67
N THR A 136 12.99 8.26 -2.91
CA THR A 136 12.25 7.79 -4.09
C THR A 136 12.93 6.58 -4.70
N VAL A 137 12.17 5.50 -4.89
CA VAL A 137 12.65 4.29 -5.56
C VAL A 137 11.93 4.10 -6.90
N VAL A 138 12.70 3.73 -7.92
CA VAL A 138 12.17 3.33 -9.22
C VAL A 138 12.77 2.00 -9.65
N VAL A 139 11.93 0.99 -9.84
CA VAL A 139 12.30 -0.27 -10.50
C VAL A 139 11.95 -0.12 -11.98
N ARG A 140 12.94 0.19 -12.81
CA ARG A 140 12.74 0.37 -14.26
C ARG A 140 12.90 -0.94 -15.00
N TYR A 141 11.93 -1.25 -15.84
CA TYR A 141 12.02 -2.34 -16.80
C TYR A 141 12.70 -1.84 -18.09
N ARG A 142 13.58 -2.67 -18.66
CA ARG A 142 14.40 -2.39 -19.84
C ARG A 142 14.32 -3.56 -20.82
N ARG A 143 14.60 -3.30 -22.10
CA ARG A 143 14.61 -4.33 -23.17
C ARG A 143 13.34 -5.19 -23.21
N GLY A 144 12.16 -4.56 -23.34
CA GLY A 144 10.89 -5.29 -23.32
C GLY A 144 10.69 -6.06 -22.01
N GLY A 145 11.16 -5.47 -20.92
CA GLY A 145 11.13 -6.06 -19.59
C GLY A 145 12.25 -7.00 -19.22
N LEU A 146 13.00 -7.57 -20.16
CA LEU A 146 13.99 -8.62 -19.88
C LEU A 146 15.02 -8.25 -18.80
N LYS A 147 15.26 -6.95 -18.62
CA LYS A 147 16.17 -6.44 -17.60
C LYS A 147 15.49 -5.43 -16.69
N THR A 148 15.96 -5.37 -15.45
CA THR A 148 15.56 -4.35 -14.48
C THR A 148 16.76 -3.48 -14.10
N GLN A 149 16.51 -2.22 -13.79
CA GLN A 149 17.48 -1.27 -13.27
C GLN A 149 16.84 -0.51 -12.12
N ILE A 150 17.51 -0.49 -10.97
CA ILE A 150 17.05 0.26 -9.79
C ILE A 150 17.55 1.70 -9.88
N GLU A 151 16.72 2.65 -9.50
CA GLU A 151 17.09 4.05 -9.24
C GLU A 151 16.61 4.43 -7.84
N VAL A 152 17.47 5.09 -7.08
CA VAL A 152 17.15 5.67 -5.77
C VAL A 152 17.53 7.15 -5.82
N ASP A 153 16.60 8.03 -5.47
CA ASP A 153 16.80 9.48 -5.43
C ASP A 153 17.39 10.08 -6.72
N GLY A 154 16.97 9.52 -7.87
CA GLY A 154 17.45 9.93 -9.19
C GLY A 154 18.79 9.31 -9.61
N ILE A 155 19.48 8.61 -8.71
CA ILE A 155 20.74 7.91 -8.98
C ILE A 155 20.43 6.49 -9.47
N ARG A 156 20.86 6.16 -10.68
CA ARG A 156 20.65 4.83 -11.28
C ARG A 156 21.77 3.88 -10.92
N ASP A 157 21.41 2.64 -10.68
CA ASP A 157 22.38 1.54 -10.68
C ASP A 157 23.04 1.47 -12.07
N THR A 158 24.36 1.31 -12.08
CA THR A 158 25.12 1.11 -13.32
C THR A 158 24.86 -0.28 -13.91
N LYS A 159 24.41 -1.22 -13.07
CA LYS A 159 24.09 -2.59 -13.46
C LYS A 159 22.62 -2.73 -13.88
N THR A 160 22.38 -3.75 -14.69
CA THR A 160 21.02 -4.21 -15.02
C THR A 160 20.93 -5.69 -14.75
N TYR A 161 19.80 -6.14 -14.24
CA TYR A 161 19.59 -7.51 -13.78
C TYR A 161 18.55 -8.21 -14.63
N GLU A 162 18.85 -9.43 -15.05
CA GLU A 162 17.89 -10.24 -15.79
C GLU A 162 16.79 -10.73 -14.86
N VAL A 163 15.55 -10.42 -15.20
CA VAL A 163 14.38 -10.76 -14.37
C VAL A 163 13.37 -11.45 -15.27
N SER A 164 13.33 -12.78 -15.21
CA SER A 164 12.38 -13.59 -15.98
C SER A 164 11.02 -13.73 -15.33
N CYS A 165 10.82 -13.21 -14.12
CA CYS A 165 9.52 -13.16 -13.48
C CYS A 165 8.59 -12.28 -14.34
N ASP A 166 7.71 -12.89 -15.15
CA ASP A 166 6.91 -12.22 -16.18
C ASP A 166 5.39 -12.33 -15.92
N ARG A 167 4.98 -13.15 -14.95
CA ARG A 167 3.57 -13.42 -14.62
C ARG A 167 3.18 -12.90 -13.24
N MET A 168 3.64 -11.71 -12.86
CA MET A 168 3.27 -11.13 -11.56
C MET A 168 1.78 -10.81 -11.53
N THR A 169 1.11 -11.38 -10.55
CA THR A 169 -0.35 -11.20 -10.36
C THR A 169 -0.67 -10.20 -9.26
N SER A 170 0.28 -9.97 -8.36
CA SER A 170 0.10 -9.07 -7.22
C SER A 170 1.40 -8.40 -6.83
N LEU A 171 1.28 -7.16 -6.36
CA LEU A 171 2.33 -6.47 -5.63
C LEU A 171 1.85 -6.26 -4.20
N VAL A 172 2.71 -6.54 -3.23
CA VAL A 172 2.41 -6.38 -1.82
C VAL A 172 3.43 -5.42 -1.21
N PHE A 173 2.97 -4.37 -0.55
CA PHE A 173 3.80 -3.31 0.03
C PHE A 173 3.78 -3.36 1.56
N GLY A 174 4.91 -2.98 2.15
CA GLY A 174 5.07 -2.73 3.59
C GLY A 174 5.16 -3.97 4.47
N GLY A 175 4.78 -5.15 3.99
CA GLY A 175 4.83 -6.34 4.85
C GLY A 175 4.50 -7.61 4.14
N VAL A 176 4.45 -8.70 4.90
CA VAL A 176 4.25 -10.05 4.39
C VAL A 176 2.79 -10.46 4.56
N SER A 177 2.08 -10.73 3.46
CA SER A 177 0.73 -11.29 3.52
C SER A 177 0.79 -12.66 4.22
N PRO A 178 -0.12 -12.97 5.15
CA PRO A 178 -0.15 -14.28 5.81
C PRO A 178 -0.20 -15.46 4.83
N HIS A 179 -0.80 -15.27 3.65
CA HIS A 179 -0.87 -16.26 2.58
C HIS A 179 0.49 -16.56 1.92
N ASP A 180 1.40 -15.57 1.93
CA ASP A 180 2.68 -15.66 1.23
C ASP A 180 3.84 -15.92 2.20
N ARG A 181 3.57 -16.01 3.51
CA ARG A 181 4.59 -16.08 4.57
C ARG A 181 5.66 -17.13 4.32
N ASN A 182 5.25 -18.35 3.95
CA ASN A 182 6.19 -19.45 3.72
C ASN A 182 7.11 -19.15 2.53
N LEU A 183 6.55 -18.71 1.39
CA LEU A 183 7.30 -18.33 0.21
C LEU A 183 8.30 -17.21 0.53
N VAL A 184 7.82 -16.13 1.15
CA VAL A 184 8.65 -14.95 1.44
C VAL A 184 9.77 -15.31 2.40
N TYR A 185 9.50 -16.07 3.46
CA TYR A 185 10.52 -16.44 4.44
C TYR A 185 11.51 -17.48 3.93
N GLU A 186 11.11 -18.38 3.03
CA GLU A 186 12.04 -19.27 2.33
C GLU A 186 13.04 -18.49 1.47
N ARG A 187 12.59 -17.41 0.80
CA ARG A 187 13.43 -16.65 -0.15
C ARG A 187 14.25 -15.52 0.49
N LEU A 188 13.72 -14.86 1.52
CA LEU A 188 14.32 -13.67 2.15
C LEU A 188 14.83 -13.93 3.58
N GLY A 189 14.55 -15.09 4.16
CA GLY A 189 14.63 -15.30 5.61
C GLY A 189 13.48 -14.60 6.33
N LYS A 190 13.50 -14.64 7.67
CA LYS A 190 12.50 -13.98 8.52
C LYS A 190 12.67 -12.46 8.46
N VAL A 191 12.19 -11.86 7.37
CA VAL A 191 12.19 -10.41 7.14
C VAL A 191 11.07 -9.75 7.95
N PRO A 192 11.35 -8.66 8.69
CA PRO A 192 10.31 -7.94 9.42
C PRO A 192 9.38 -7.18 8.46
N HIS A 193 8.17 -6.89 8.95
CA HIS A 193 7.29 -5.90 8.32
C HIS A 193 7.98 -4.53 8.36
N TYR A 194 7.70 -3.70 7.37
CA TYR A 194 8.22 -2.35 7.29
C TYR A 194 7.66 -1.50 8.43
N ASP A 195 8.53 -0.72 9.06
CA ASP A 195 8.18 0.29 10.03
C ASP A 195 8.44 1.67 9.41
N GLY A 196 7.46 2.21 8.69
CA GLY A 196 7.59 3.56 8.15
C GLY A 196 6.39 3.98 7.33
N CYS A 197 6.60 4.96 6.46
CA CYS A 197 5.58 5.40 5.52
C CYS A 197 5.94 5.06 4.08
N ILE A 198 4.93 4.75 3.27
CA ILE A 198 5.04 4.55 1.83
C ILE A 198 3.97 5.38 1.14
N ARG A 199 4.33 6.09 0.06
CA ARG A 199 3.40 6.95 -0.68
C ARG A 199 3.72 6.98 -2.17
N ARG A 200 2.85 7.65 -2.94
CA ARG A 200 3.04 7.91 -4.37
C ARG A 200 3.41 6.66 -5.15
N VAL A 201 2.79 5.54 -4.78
CA VAL A 201 2.97 4.31 -5.55
C VAL A 201 2.43 4.57 -6.96
N SER A 202 3.22 4.19 -7.94
CA SER A 202 2.87 4.23 -9.35
C SER A 202 3.31 2.92 -9.95
N ILE A 203 2.35 2.18 -10.49
CA ILE A 203 2.57 0.88 -11.12
C ILE A 203 2.25 1.01 -12.61
N PRO A 204 2.91 0.22 -13.48
CA PRO A 204 2.82 0.48 -14.90
C PRO A 204 1.65 -0.30 -15.55
N THR A 205 0.62 -0.62 -14.77
CA THR A 205 -0.59 -1.36 -15.18
C THR A 205 -1.77 -0.92 -14.33
N ALA A 206 -3.00 -1.11 -14.85
CA ALA A 206 -4.21 -0.88 -14.08
C ALA A 206 -4.38 -1.96 -12.99
N LEU A 207 -5.14 -1.63 -11.95
CA LEU A 207 -5.55 -2.60 -10.94
C LEU A 207 -6.85 -3.32 -11.37
N ARG A 208 -6.98 -4.60 -11.03
CA ARG A 208 -8.23 -5.37 -11.22
C ARG A 208 -9.32 -4.95 -10.25
N SER A 209 -8.91 -4.49 -9.08
CA SER A 209 -9.77 -4.11 -7.97
C SER A 209 -9.08 -3.01 -7.14
N PRO A 210 -9.84 -2.24 -6.34
CA PRO A 210 -9.23 -1.29 -5.42
C PRO A 210 -8.17 -1.96 -4.52
N PRO A 211 -7.10 -1.25 -4.13
CA PRO A 211 -6.10 -1.76 -3.20
C PRO A 211 -6.75 -2.27 -1.91
N LYS A 212 -6.17 -3.32 -1.33
CA LYS A 212 -6.59 -3.85 -0.02
C LYS A 212 -5.58 -3.45 1.04
N TYR A 213 -6.06 -2.85 2.12
CA TYR A 213 -5.24 -2.36 3.22
C TYR A 213 -5.49 -3.22 4.46
N TYR A 214 -4.44 -3.68 5.11
CA TYR A 214 -4.52 -4.52 6.31
C TYR A 214 -3.64 -3.95 7.41
N ALA A 215 -4.22 -3.58 8.56
CA ALA A 215 -3.51 -3.01 9.71
C ALA A 215 -2.60 -1.83 9.32
N ILE A 216 -3.19 -0.85 8.60
CA ILE A 216 -2.53 0.33 8.06
C ILE A 216 -3.19 1.59 8.66
N SER A 217 -2.40 2.65 8.85
CA SER A 217 -2.87 3.98 9.24
C SER A 217 -2.41 5.04 8.23
N ILE A 218 -2.76 6.30 8.46
CA ILE A 218 -2.32 7.43 7.64
C ILE A 218 -0.88 7.79 8.04
N CYS A 219 -0.03 8.12 7.07
CA CYS A 219 1.26 8.72 7.41
C CYS A 219 1.04 10.15 7.88
N GLU A 220 1.19 10.39 9.18
CA GLU A 220 1.24 11.76 9.70
C GLU A 220 2.59 12.41 9.32
N HIS A 221 2.55 13.71 9.04
CA HIS A 221 3.70 14.48 8.53
C HIS A 221 4.94 14.40 9.45
#